data_AF-A0A2V8SCS5-F1
#
_entry.id   AF-A0A2V8SCS5-F1
#
_cell.length_a   1.000
_cell.length_b   1.000
_cell.length_c   1.000
_cell.angle_alpha   90.00
_cell.angle_beta   90.00
_cell.angle_gamma   90.00
#
_symmetry.space_group_name_H-M   'P 1'
#
loop_
_entity.id
_entity.type
_entity.pdbx_description
1 polymer ?
#
loop_
_entity_poly.entity_id
_entity_poly.type
_entity_poly.pdbx_seq_one_letter_code
_entity_poly.pdbx_strand_id
1 'polypeptide(L)' 'MRDAPASPHELFTQSVAEEIMFQRESALRLVEAQGGLALDVTAAALVPSLLETYIRVKERGLL' A
#
# COMPACT_ATOMS: atom_id res chain seq x y z
N MET A 1 -10.68 5.86 18.32
CA MET A 1 -11.52 6.92 17.73
C MET A 1 -10.55 7.82 16.97
N ARG A 2 -10.76 8.09 15.67
CA ARG A 2 -9.97 9.14 15.00
C ARG A 2 -10.41 10.45 15.63
N ASP A 3 -9.49 11.17 16.28
CA ASP A 3 -9.81 12.50 16.78
C ASP A 3 -10.22 13.38 15.60
N ALA A 4 -11.33 14.10 15.75
CA ALA A 4 -11.77 15.02 14.74
C ALA A 4 -10.77 16.19 14.67
N PRO A 5 -10.40 16.66 13.47
CA PRO A 5 -9.48 17.79 13.34
C PRO A 5 -10.03 19.01 14.06
N ALA A 6 -9.20 19.63 14.90
CA ALA A 6 -9.57 20.74 15.77
C ALA A 6 -9.51 22.09 15.05
N SER A 7 -8.93 22.13 13.84
CA SER A 7 -8.77 23.35 13.06
C SER A 7 -8.87 23.10 11.54
N PRO A 8 -9.20 24.13 10.73
CA PRO A 8 -9.16 24.02 9.27
C PRO A 8 -7.78 23.61 8.72
N HIS A 9 -6.69 24.00 9.40
CA HIS A 9 -5.33 23.60 9.03
C HIS A 9 -5.10 22.10 9.25
N GLU A 10 -5.56 21.54 10.37
CA GLU A 10 -5.52 20.10 10.63
C GLU A 10 -6.39 19.33 9.66
N LEU A 11 -7.59 19.83 9.35
CA LEU A 11 -8.47 19.23 8.35
C LEU A 11 -7.77 19.19 6.98
N PHE A 12 -7.18 20.30 6.55
CA PHE A 12 -6.41 20.34 5.30
C PHE A 12 -5.26 19.34 5.29
N THR A 13 -4.47 19.29 6.38
CA THR A 13 -3.34 18.37 6.51
C THR A 13 -3.82 16.91 6.43
N GLN A 14 -4.91 16.57 7.10
CA GLN A 14 -5.51 15.24 7.05
C GLN A 14 -6.00 14.92 5.63
N SER A 15 -6.74 15.83 4.99
CA SER A 15 -7.26 15.60 3.63
C SER A 15 -6.13 15.38 2.61
N VAL A 16 -5.04 16.15 2.70
CA VAL A 16 -3.87 15.95 1.84
C VAL A 16 -3.21 14.59 2.12
N ALA A 17 -3.08 14.20 3.38
CA ALA A 17 -2.53 12.90 3.74
C ALA A 17 -3.40 11.75 3.19
N GLU A 18 -4.73 11.87 3.30
CA GLU A 18 -5.67 10.87 2.78
C GLU A 18 -5.61 10.78 1.24
N GLU A 19 -5.52 11.91 0.55
CA GLU A 19 -5.36 11.95 -0.91
C GLU A 19 -4.04 11.29 -1.36
N ILE A 20 -2.92 11.58 -0.68
CA ILE A 20 -1.63 10.94 -0.98
C ILE A 20 -1.72 9.42 -0.82
N MET A 21 -2.35 8.95 0.26
CA MET A 21 -2.52 7.51 0.50
C MET A 21 -3.39 6.87 -0.58
N PHE A 22 -4.50 7.53 -0.95
CA PHE A 22 -5.39 7.06 -2.00
C PHE A 22 -4.68 6.97 -3.36
N GLN A 23 -3.89 7.97 -3.73
CA GLN A 23 -3.12 7.98 -4.97
C GLN A 23 -2.06 6.88 -5.01
N ARG A 24 -1.34 6.68 -3.89
CA ARG A 24 -0.37 5.59 -3.76
C ARG A 24 -1.02 4.22 -3.96
N GLU A 25 -2.11 3.97 -3.24
CA GLU A 25 -2.84 2.70 -3.34
C GLU A 25 -3.37 2.45 -4.76
N SER A 26 -3.87 3.50 -5.41
CA SER A 26 -4.36 3.43 -6.79
C SER A 26 -3.23 3.14 -7.78
N ALA A 27 -2.04 3.70 -7.58
CA ALA A 27 -0.87 3.41 -8.40
C ALA A 27 -0.38 1.96 -8.24
N LEU A 28 -0.37 1.42 -7.01
CA LEU A 28 0.00 0.02 -6.77
C LEU A 28 -0.97 -0.94 -7.47
N ARG A 29 -2.28 -0.69 -7.35
CA ARG A 29 -3.31 -1.47 -8.05
C ARG A 29 -3.15 -1.44 -9.56
N LEU A 30 -2.74 -0.31 -10.13
CA LEU A 30 -2.50 -0.19 -11.57
C LEU A 30 -1.33 -1.06 -12.03
N VAL A 31 -0.27 -1.16 -11.24
CA VAL A 31 0.86 -2.06 -11.51
C VAL A 31 0.42 -3.52 -11.44
N GLU A 32 -0.34 -3.89 -10.41
CA GLU A 32 -0.88 -5.25 -10.24
C GLU A 32 -1.82 -5.65 -11.38
N ALA A 33 -2.70 -4.74 -11.82
CA ALA A 33 -3.63 -4.97 -12.93
C ALA A 33 -2.91 -5.27 -14.26
N GLN A 34 -1.67 -4.82 -14.42
CA GLN A 34 -0.82 -5.11 -15.59
C GLN A 34 0.03 -6.39 -15.40
N GLY A 35 -0.16 -7.12 -14.31
CA GLY A 35 0.60 -8.32 -13.97
C GLY A 35 1.94 -8.06 -13.28
N GLY A 36 2.21 -6.81 -12.88
CA GLY A 36 3.38 -6.46 -12.09
C GLY A 36 3.20 -6.79 -10.61
N LEU A 37 4.32 -6.90 -9.87
CA LEU A 37 4.31 -6.96 -8.42
C LEU A 37 4.55 -5.57 -7.85
N ALA A 38 3.66 -5.10 -6.98
CA ALA A 38 3.76 -3.82 -6.31
C ALA A 38 3.81 -4.03 -4.79
N LEU A 39 4.82 -3.47 -4.11
CA LEU A 39 4.99 -3.59 -2.66
C LEU A 39 5.21 -2.20 -2.06
N ASP A 40 4.32 -1.77 -1.16
CA ASP A 40 4.52 -0.56 -0.34
C ASP A 40 5.08 -0.95 1.02
N VAL A 41 6.39 -1.22 1.03
CA VAL A 41 7.11 -1.67 2.22
C VAL A 41 8.40 -0.89 2.38
N THR A 42 8.90 -0.80 3.61
CA THR A 42 10.23 -0.24 3.86
C THR A 42 11.32 -1.14 3.29
N ALA A 43 12.52 -0.59 3.05
CA ALA A 43 13.65 -1.36 2.56
C ALA A 43 13.98 -2.58 3.46
N ALA A 44 13.84 -2.42 4.78
CA ALA A 44 14.05 -3.50 5.74
C ALA A 44 13.00 -4.62 5.62
N ALA A 45 11.77 -4.30 5.23
CA ALA A 45 10.67 -5.24 5.06
C ALA A 45 10.59 -5.84 3.64
N LEU A 46 11.40 -5.35 2.69
CA LEU A 46 11.35 -5.78 1.29
C LEU A 46 11.63 -7.29 1.13
N VAL A 47 12.73 -7.76 1.70
CA VAL A 47 13.16 -9.17 1.60
C VAL A 47 12.10 -10.14 2.15
N PRO A 48 11.57 -9.96 3.38
CA PRO A 48 10.54 -10.86 3.88
C PRO A 48 9.24 -10.81 3.05
N SER A 49 8.82 -9.65 2.56
CA SER A 49 7.62 -9.53 1.71
C SER A 49 7.75 -10.22 0.36
N LEU A 50 8.94 -10.17 -0.25
CA LEU A 50 9.22 -10.89 -1.50
C LEU A 50 9.19 -12.40 -1.29
N LEU A 51 9.78 -12.90 -0.20
CA LEU A 51 9.76 -14.33 0.13
C LEU A 51 8.34 -14.83 0.38
N GLU A 52 7.54 -14.09 1.15
CA GLU A 52 6.14 -14.44 1.39
C GLU A 52 5.33 -14.50 0.08
N THR A 53 5.52 -13.50 -0.77
CA THR A 53 4.85 -13.44 -2.08
C THR A 53 5.25 -14.62 -2.97
N TYR A 54 6.54 -14.95 -3.01
CA TYR A 54 7.04 -16.08 -3.76
C TYR A 54 6.42 -17.40 -3.28
N ILE A 55 6.40 -17.65 -1.97
CA ILE A 55 5.80 -18.86 -1.39
C ILE A 55 4.31 -18.94 -1.77
N ARG A 56 3.56 -17.85 -1.59
CA ARG A 56 2.13 -17.79 -1.93
C ARG A 56 1.85 -18.13 -3.39
N VAL A 57 2.68 -17.63 -4.31
CA VAL A 57 2.57 -17.94 -5.75
C VAL A 57 2.91 -19.40 -6.01
N LYS A 58 3.97 -19.93 -5.39
CA LYS A 58 4.37 -21.34 -5.56
C LYS A 58 3.31 -22.30 -5.02
N GLU A 59 2.73 -22.04 -3.86
CA GLU A 59 1.67 -22.87 -3.28
C GLU A 59 0.41 -22.88 -4.15
N ARG A 60 0.00 -21.72 -4.69
CA ARG A 60 -1.15 -21.64 -5.60
C ARG A 60 -0.92 -22.32 -6.94
N GLY A 61 0.34 -22.42 -7.41
CA GLY A 61 0.69 -23.15 -8.63
C GLY A 61 0.83 -24.66 -8.44
N LEU A 62 0.70 -25.17 -7.21
CA LEU A 62 0.76 -26.59 -6.86
C LEU A 62 -0.63 -27.20 -6.58
N LEU A 63 -1.69 -26.38 -6.59
CA LEU A 63 -3.10 -26.79 -6.53
C LEU A 63 -3.71 -26.81 -7.94
#